data_AF-A0A1C5FDG7-F1
#
_entry.id   AF-A0A1C5FDG7-F1
#
_cell.length_a   1.000
_cell.length_b   1.000
_cell.length_c   1.000
_cell.angle_alpha   90.00
_cell.angle_beta   90.00
_cell.angle_gamma   90.00
#
_symmetry.space_group_name_H-M   'P 1'
#
loop_
_entity.id
_entity.type
_entity.pdbx_description
1 polymer ?
#
loop_
_entity_poly.entity_id
_entity_poly.type
_entity_poly.pdbx_seq_one_letter_code
_entity_poly.pdbx_strand_id
1 'polypeptide(L)'
;MTGMSVRPYWELRFDAYGDVDIRQRDRLLEQAAQRDLTDLLVFSHGWNNTRAMATRFYDRFFAPFPELLGEAGPARLGYVGVVWPSMRFADESLAGLPREPAPGAPPGLDSDTHQALDVAFPGRQQIVARLAELLAERPERLVALDEFAVLVRGLVRFRGDFGPAGDAADTDADGVPAMFEEDVTEVCEQFAAALTEARGKTDTEDRAVADGGIGWLWDGAHELLRQSTYYVMKRRAGTVGREGLGPVLGALAGLRPAPRLHLIGHGFGGRLVSYALAGLPEGATVDSMTLLQGAFSHHAFAERLPHATDRGGALRSAPHRVRGPVVSCHSRHDTALGLLYPVAARVSGDAASPLPGDARWGAIGYDGVQAVADCRRLDLAEALDGPFPATGCVNVDVSEVVRHGVPPAGAHSDICHEELARVVLRAGRIGHG
;
A
#
# COMPACT_ATOMS: atom_id res chain seq x y z
N MET A 1 -21.86 -0.15 -17.88
CA MET A 1 -20.77 0.60 -17.24
C MET A 1 -21.42 1.73 -16.47
N THR A 2 -21.58 1.58 -15.15
CA THR A 2 -22.01 2.66 -14.28
C THR A 2 -20.90 3.73 -14.28
N GLY A 3 -21.25 4.97 -14.59
CA GLY A 3 -20.30 6.09 -14.59
C GLY A 3 -19.88 6.46 -13.17
N MET A 4 -18.75 7.16 -13.03
CA MET A 4 -18.32 7.75 -11.75
C MET A 4 -19.42 8.65 -11.16
N SER A 5 -19.68 8.49 -9.87
CA SER A 5 -20.62 9.28 -9.06
C SER A 5 -20.20 10.74 -8.90
N VAL A 6 -18.89 11.02 -8.99
CA VAL A 6 -18.32 12.36 -8.86
C VAL A 6 -17.87 12.94 -10.20
N ARG A 7 -17.95 14.28 -10.30
CA ARG A 7 -17.46 15.03 -11.46
C ARG A 7 -16.86 16.38 -11.02
N PRO A 8 -15.84 16.89 -11.73
CA PRO A 8 -15.06 16.20 -12.76
C PRO A 8 -14.13 15.12 -12.18
N TYR A 9 -13.96 14.02 -12.92
CA TYR A 9 -13.05 12.93 -12.57
C TYR A 9 -12.05 12.66 -13.71
N TRP A 10 -10.79 12.43 -13.34
CA TRP A 10 -9.74 11.98 -14.24
C TRP A 10 -9.09 10.70 -13.71
N GLU A 11 -8.64 9.86 -14.64
CA GLU A 11 -7.81 8.70 -14.34
C GLU A 11 -6.42 8.95 -14.89
N LEU A 12 -5.38 8.75 -14.07
CA LEU A 12 -3.98 8.79 -14.48
C LEU A 12 -3.40 7.38 -14.39
N ARG A 13 -3.08 6.79 -15.54
CA ARG A 13 -2.46 5.47 -15.60
C ARG A 13 -0.94 5.60 -15.70
N PHE A 14 -0.25 4.83 -14.88
CA PHE A 14 1.19 4.66 -14.91
C PHE A 14 1.52 3.22 -15.29
N ASP A 15 2.68 3.01 -15.89
CA ASP A 15 3.25 1.68 -16.07
C ASP A 15 4.18 1.30 -14.89
N ALA A 16 4.93 0.21 -15.04
CA ALA A 16 5.78 -0.32 -13.98
C ALA A 16 7.06 0.50 -13.75
N TYR A 17 7.41 1.39 -14.70
CA TYR A 17 8.61 2.23 -14.69
C TYR A 17 8.29 3.65 -14.21
N GLY A 18 7.01 3.97 -14.03
CA GLY A 18 6.54 5.30 -13.65
C GLY A 18 6.15 6.17 -14.84
N ASP A 19 6.13 5.63 -16.06
CA ASP A 19 5.69 6.39 -17.22
C ASP A 19 4.18 6.58 -17.19
N VAL A 20 3.75 7.84 -17.23
CA VAL A 20 2.33 8.24 -17.25
C VAL A 20 1.76 8.17 -18.66
N ASP A 21 0.50 7.78 -18.80
CA ASP A 21 -0.26 7.98 -20.04
C ASP A 21 -0.34 9.48 -20.35
N ILE A 22 0.46 9.91 -21.33
CA ILE A 22 0.64 11.31 -21.71
C ILE A 22 -0.70 11.97 -22.08
N ARG A 23 -1.60 11.24 -22.74
CA ARG A 23 -2.90 11.80 -23.15
C ARG A 23 -3.80 12.06 -21.94
N GLN A 24 -3.76 11.17 -20.95
CA GLN A 24 -4.51 11.35 -19.70
C GLN A 24 -3.95 12.51 -18.87
N ARG A 25 -2.62 12.60 -18.76
CA ARG A 25 -1.92 13.70 -18.10
C ARG A 25 -2.27 15.05 -18.73
N ASP A 26 -2.10 15.17 -20.05
CA ASP A 26 -2.29 16.45 -20.75
C ASP A 26 -3.75 16.90 -20.67
N ARG A 27 -4.70 15.95 -20.77
CA ARG A 27 -6.12 16.24 -20.56
C ARG A 27 -6.42 16.73 -19.14
N LEU A 28 -5.79 16.14 -18.11
CA LEU A 28 -5.97 16.59 -16.73
C LEU A 28 -5.44 18.03 -16.57
N LEU A 29 -4.22 18.31 -17.04
CA LEU A 29 -3.62 19.64 -16.94
C LEU A 29 -4.45 20.71 -17.65
N GLU A 30 -4.87 20.42 -18.88
CA GLU A 30 -5.72 21.32 -19.67
C GLU A 30 -7.05 21.60 -18.97
N GLN A 31 -7.76 20.56 -18.53
CA GLN A 31 -9.10 20.71 -17.96
C GLN A 31 -9.06 21.29 -16.54
N ALA A 32 -8.01 21.01 -15.76
CA ALA A 32 -7.82 21.62 -14.44
C ALA A 32 -7.60 23.14 -14.58
N ALA A 33 -6.80 23.58 -15.57
CA ALA A 33 -6.59 25.00 -15.85
C ALA A 33 -7.86 25.71 -16.35
N GLN A 34 -8.70 25.03 -17.13
CA GLN A 34 -9.93 25.61 -17.68
C GLN A 34 -11.09 25.68 -16.67
N ARG A 35 -11.10 24.81 -15.65
CA ARG A 35 -12.23 24.66 -14.72
C ARG A 35 -12.10 25.48 -13.44
N ASP A 36 -11.04 26.28 -13.31
CA ASP A 36 -10.76 27.13 -12.15
C ASP A 36 -10.92 26.36 -10.82
N LEU A 37 -10.42 25.12 -10.74
CA LEU A 37 -10.56 24.28 -9.56
C LEU A 37 -9.88 24.94 -8.35
N THR A 38 -10.52 24.89 -7.18
CA THR A 38 -9.89 25.36 -5.94
C THR A 38 -9.06 24.25 -5.31
N ASP A 39 -9.52 23.01 -5.37
CA ASP A 39 -8.93 21.86 -4.70
C ASP A 39 -8.99 20.62 -5.62
N LEU A 40 -7.96 19.79 -5.59
CA LEU A 40 -7.85 18.56 -6.38
C LEU A 40 -7.49 17.40 -5.45
N LEU A 41 -8.40 16.44 -5.31
CA LEU A 41 -8.15 15.21 -4.57
C LEU A 41 -7.47 14.20 -5.50
N VAL A 42 -6.29 13.73 -5.12
CA VAL A 42 -5.54 12.72 -5.86
C VAL A 42 -5.44 11.46 -5.00
N PHE A 43 -6.14 10.40 -5.41
CA PHE A 43 -6.18 9.14 -4.66
C PHE A 43 -5.43 8.04 -5.41
N SER A 44 -4.46 7.41 -4.73
CA SER A 44 -3.82 6.17 -5.15
C SER A 44 -4.30 4.97 -4.33
N HIS A 45 -4.84 3.98 -5.03
CA HIS A 45 -5.26 2.70 -4.46
C HIS A 45 -4.07 1.86 -3.98
N GLY A 46 -4.34 0.93 -3.06
CA GLY A 46 -3.37 -0.05 -2.60
C GLY A 46 -3.02 -1.12 -3.63
N TRP A 47 -2.26 -2.12 -3.20
CA TRP A 47 -1.86 -3.24 -4.04
C TRP A 47 -3.03 -4.22 -4.26
N ASN A 48 -2.79 -5.30 -5.00
CA ASN A 48 -3.78 -6.35 -5.24
C ASN A 48 -5.07 -5.86 -5.94
N ASN A 49 -4.89 -4.98 -6.92
CA ASN A 49 -6.00 -4.37 -7.66
C ASN A 49 -5.90 -4.58 -9.18
N THR A 50 -7.05 -4.82 -9.80
CA THR A 50 -7.23 -4.57 -11.24
C THR A 50 -7.67 -3.13 -11.47
N ARG A 51 -7.52 -2.62 -12.69
CA ARG A 51 -8.06 -1.29 -13.05
C ARG A 51 -9.55 -1.17 -12.73
N ALA A 52 -10.35 -2.19 -13.06
CA ALA A 52 -11.79 -2.15 -12.82
C ALA A 52 -12.14 -2.09 -11.33
N MET A 53 -11.38 -2.81 -10.49
CA MET A 53 -11.54 -2.76 -9.03
C MET A 53 -11.11 -1.39 -8.48
N ALA A 54 -9.97 -0.88 -8.91
CA ALA A 54 -9.48 0.45 -8.56
C ALA A 54 -10.51 1.55 -8.89
N THR A 55 -11.08 1.55 -10.10
CA THR A 55 -12.09 2.54 -10.48
C THR A 55 -13.35 2.44 -9.61
N ARG A 56 -13.82 1.23 -9.29
CA ARG A 56 -14.96 1.04 -8.36
C ARG A 56 -14.62 1.51 -6.94
N PHE A 57 -13.38 1.32 -6.53
CA PHE A 57 -12.90 1.76 -5.24
C PHE A 57 -12.86 3.28 -5.14
N TYR A 58 -12.36 3.95 -6.18
CA TYR A 58 -12.40 5.41 -6.31
C TYR A 58 -13.83 5.95 -6.31
N ASP A 59 -14.73 5.31 -7.05
CA ASP A 59 -16.14 5.69 -7.08
C ASP A 59 -16.77 5.63 -5.68
N ARG A 60 -16.60 4.52 -4.96
CA ARG A 60 -17.11 4.34 -3.60
C ARG A 60 -16.49 5.32 -2.60
N PHE A 61 -15.18 5.55 -2.67
CA PHE A 61 -14.49 6.42 -1.73
C PHE A 61 -14.85 7.90 -1.96
N PHE A 62 -14.98 8.33 -3.23
CA PHE A 62 -15.31 9.72 -3.54
C PHE A 62 -16.80 10.05 -3.44
N ALA A 63 -17.69 9.05 -3.48
CA ALA A 63 -19.14 9.25 -3.45
C ALA A 63 -19.67 10.18 -2.33
N PRO A 64 -19.13 10.18 -1.09
CA PRO A 64 -19.65 11.06 -0.04
C PRO A 64 -19.25 12.53 -0.19
N PHE A 65 -18.19 12.85 -0.92
CA PHE A 65 -17.60 14.19 -0.93
C PHE A 65 -18.56 15.30 -1.40
N PRO A 66 -19.34 15.14 -2.49
CA PRO A 66 -20.29 16.16 -2.93
C PRO A 66 -21.36 16.50 -1.88
N GLU A 67 -21.87 15.50 -1.15
CA GLU A 67 -22.87 15.71 -0.10
C GLU A 67 -22.26 16.38 1.13
N LEU A 68 -21.08 15.92 1.55
CA LEU A 68 -20.35 16.48 2.70
C LEU A 68 -19.99 17.97 2.54
N LEU A 69 -19.81 18.43 1.31
CA LEU A 69 -19.50 19.83 1.01
C LEU A 69 -20.75 20.68 0.78
N GLY A 70 -21.91 20.04 0.58
CA GLY A 70 -23.17 20.68 0.23
C GLY A 70 -23.13 21.45 -1.10
N GLU A 71 -24.24 22.13 -1.43
CA GLU A 71 -24.34 22.96 -2.64
C GLU A 71 -23.62 24.33 -2.53
N ALA A 72 -23.07 24.67 -1.36
CA ALA A 72 -22.78 26.07 -0.98
C ALA A 72 -21.35 26.35 -0.45
N GLY A 73 -20.42 25.40 -0.50
CA GLY A 73 -19.01 25.70 -0.20
C GLY A 73 -18.32 26.46 -1.34
N PRO A 74 -17.35 27.36 -1.08
CA PRO A 74 -16.56 28.01 -2.15
C PRO A 74 -15.66 27.04 -2.93
N ALA A 75 -15.55 25.78 -2.48
CA ALA A 75 -14.64 24.79 -3.05
C ALA A 75 -15.18 24.20 -4.35
N ARG A 76 -14.40 24.30 -5.42
CA ARG A 76 -14.62 23.66 -6.72
C ARG A 76 -13.66 22.49 -6.84
N LEU A 77 -14.12 21.30 -6.49
CA LEU A 77 -13.27 20.11 -6.46
C LEU A 77 -13.11 19.41 -7.81
N GLY A 78 -11.92 18.88 -8.02
CA GLY A 78 -11.65 17.80 -8.96
C GLY A 78 -11.24 16.51 -8.25
N TYR A 79 -11.44 15.39 -8.93
CA TYR A 79 -11.09 14.06 -8.42
C TYR A 79 -10.16 13.33 -9.40
N VAL A 80 -9.06 12.78 -8.90
CA VAL A 80 -8.09 12.03 -9.70
C VAL A 80 -7.86 10.65 -9.08
N GLY A 81 -8.07 9.60 -9.88
CA GLY A 81 -7.68 8.24 -9.54
C GLY A 81 -6.35 7.86 -10.18
N VAL A 82 -5.37 7.42 -9.40
CA VAL A 82 -4.04 7.00 -9.86
C VAL A 82 -4.02 5.48 -10.06
N VAL A 83 -3.95 5.02 -11.30
CA VAL A 83 -3.91 3.58 -11.62
C VAL A 83 -2.48 3.18 -11.92
N TRP A 84 -1.95 2.22 -11.16
CA TRP A 84 -0.58 1.73 -11.32
C TRP A 84 -0.55 0.19 -11.31
N PRO A 85 0.48 -0.46 -11.89
CA PRO A 85 0.51 -1.92 -12.02
C PRO A 85 0.74 -2.57 -10.66
N SER A 86 -0.35 -2.91 -9.98
CA SER A 86 -0.33 -3.27 -8.56
C SER A 86 -0.53 -4.77 -8.28
N MET A 87 -0.49 -5.59 -9.34
CA MET A 87 -0.65 -7.06 -9.44
C MET A 87 -1.65 -7.71 -8.46
N ARG A 88 -2.61 -8.48 -8.99
CA ARG A 88 -3.63 -9.16 -8.17
C ARG A 88 -3.27 -10.62 -7.85
N PHE A 89 -3.40 -11.01 -6.58
CA PHE A 89 -3.57 -12.39 -6.13
C PHE A 89 -5.07 -12.64 -5.94
N ALA A 90 -5.70 -13.36 -6.86
CA ALA A 90 -7.15 -13.51 -6.87
C ALA A 90 -7.66 -14.39 -5.73
N ASP A 91 -6.80 -15.20 -5.11
CA ASP A 91 -7.04 -16.02 -3.92
C ASP A 91 -7.05 -15.25 -2.60
N GLU A 92 -6.60 -14.00 -2.60
CA GLU A 92 -6.74 -13.12 -1.44
C GLU A 92 -8.01 -12.27 -1.54
N SER A 93 -8.79 -12.25 -0.47
CA SER A 93 -9.98 -11.41 -0.38
C SER A 93 -9.59 -9.95 -0.21
N LEU A 94 -9.91 -9.11 -1.20
CA LEU A 94 -10.04 -7.67 -1.01
C LEU A 94 -11.51 -7.28 -1.25
N ALA A 95 -12.11 -6.69 -0.21
CA ALA A 95 -13.51 -6.21 -0.08
C ALA A 95 -14.36 -6.93 0.98
N GLY A 96 -13.77 -7.69 1.90
CA GLY A 96 -14.49 -8.29 3.03
C GLY A 96 -15.42 -9.45 2.65
N LEU A 97 -15.34 -9.96 1.42
CA LEU A 97 -16.04 -11.17 0.99
C LEU A 97 -15.04 -12.33 0.98
N PRO A 98 -15.22 -13.38 1.80
CA PRO A 98 -14.35 -14.55 1.70
C PRO A 98 -14.40 -15.09 0.27
N ARG A 99 -13.24 -15.24 -0.38
CA ARG A 99 -13.13 -16.25 -1.43
C ARG A 99 -12.65 -17.49 -0.73
N GLU A 100 -13.60 -18.26 -0.21
CA GLU A 100 -13.27 -19.65 0.11
C GLU A 100 -12.93 -20.34 -1.22
N PRO A 101 -11.76 -20.97 -1.36
CA PRO A 101 -11.59 -21.93 -2.44
C PRO A 101 -12.74 -22.92 -2.34
N ALA A 102 -13.42 -23.21 -3.45
CA ALA A 102 -14.51 -24.17 -3.44
C ALA A 102 -14.04 -25.47 -2.76
N PRO A 103 -14.87 -26.13 -1.93
CA PRO A 103 -14.48 -27.38 -1.28
C PRO A 103 -13.93 -28.37 -2.32
N GLY A 104 -12.68 -28.79 -2.15
CA GLY A 104 -11.99 -29.69 -3.10
C GLY A 104 -11.26 -29.01 -4.27
N ALA A 105 -11.12 -27.68 -4.28
CA ALA A 105 -10.24 -27.00 -5.21
C ALA A 105 -8.79 -27.50 -5.01
N PRO A 106 -8.09 -27.88 -6.09
CA PRO A 106 -6.72 -28.36 -5.97
C PRO A 106 -5.82 -27.25 -5.37
N PRO A 107 -4.80 -27.62 -4.57
CA PRO A 107 -3.78 -26.67 -4.17
C PRO A 107 -3.11 -26.08 -5.43
N GLY A 108 -2.66 -24.83 -5.36
CA GLY A 108 -1.98 -24.16 -6.47
C GLY A 108 -2.48 -22.75 -6.77
N LEU A 109 -1.95 -22.18 -7.85
CA LEU A 109 -2.35 -20.87 -8.34
C LEU A 109 -3.61 -20.99 -9.20
N ASP A 110 -4.61 -20.15 -8.94
CA ASP A 110 -5.74 -20.02 -9.86
C ASP A 110 -5.31 -19.34 -11.17
N SER A 111 -6.11 -19.51 -12.22
CA SER A 111 -5.80 -19.02 -13.58
C SER A 111 -5.63 -17.50 -13.63
N ASP A 112 -6.41 -16.74 -12.85
CA ASP A 112 -6.32 -15.28 -12.82
C ASP A 112 -5.00 -14.85 -12.15
N THR A 113 -4.61 -15.51 -11.06
CA THR A 113 -3.34 -15.27 -10.37
C THR A 113 -2.15 -15.65 -11.24
N HIS A 114 -2.21 -16.78 -11.96
CA HIS A 114 -1.17 -17.17 -12.92
C HIS A 114 -1.01 -16.13 -14.03
N GLN A 115 -2.11 -15.68 -14.63
CA GLN A 115 -2.08 -14.64 -15.66
C GLN A 115 -1.53 -13.31 -15.09
N ALA A 116 -1.90 -12.96 -13.86
CA ALA A 116 -1.39 -11.75 -13.21
C ALA A 116 0.13 -11.80 -12.99
N LEU A 117 0.69 -12.96 -12.62
CA LEU A 117 2.13 -13.18 -12.53
C LEU A 117 2.82 -13.01 -13.88
N ASP A 118 2.29 -13.61 -14.95
CA ASP A 118 2.86 -13.50 -16.30
C ASP A 118 2.90 -12.04 -16.79
N VAL A 119 1.86 -11.26 -16.49
CA VAL A 119 1.78 -9.83 -16.83
C VAL A 119 2.74 -9.00 -15.97
N ALA A 120 2.85 -9.32 -14.67
CA ALA A 120 3.71 -8.58 -13.75
C ALA A 120 5.21 -8.85 -13.98
N PHE A 121 5.56 -10.01 -14.52
CA PHE A 121 6.92 -10.49 -14.75
C PHE A 121 7.14 -10.93 -16.21
N PRO A 122 7.10 -10.00 -17.17
CA PRO A 122 7.27 -10.34 -18.59
C PRO A 122 8.63 -11.01 -18.83
N GLY A 123 8.64 -12.10 -19.60
CA GLY A 123 9.84 -12.87 -19.91
C GLY A 123 10.21 -13.91 -18.85
N ARG A 124 9.40 -14.07 -17.79
CA ARG A 124 9.59 -15.05 -16.71
C ARG A 124 8.52 -16.15 -16.71
N GLN A 125 7.76 -16.32 -17.79
CA GLN A 125 6.61 -17.23 -17.86
C GLN A 125 6.97 -18.69 -17.56
N GLN A 126 8.17 -19.15 -17.96
CA GLN A 126 8.64 -20.50 -17.61
C GLN A 126 8.88 -20.70 -16.11
N ILE A 127 9.34 -19.65 -15.42
CA ILE A 127 9.51 -19.68 -13.96
C ILE A 127 8.13 -19.68 -13.28
N VAL A 128 7.20 -18.84 -13.74
CA VAL A 128 5.83 -18.81 -13.23
C VAL A 128 5.14 -20.17 -13.39
N ALA A 129 5.24 -20.78 -14.57
CA ALA A 129 4.67 -22.11 -14.83
C ALA A 129 5.25 -23.16 -13.86
N ARG A 130 6.57 -23.18 -13.65
CA ARG A 130 7.21 -24.15 -12.75
C ARG A 130 6.83 -23.92 -11.28
N LEU A 131 6.70 -22.67 -10.85
CA LEU A 131 6.21 -22.32 -9.51
C LEU A 131 4.76 -22.80 -9.31
N ALA A 132 3.91 -22.63 -10.32
CA ALA A 132 2.52 -23.10 -10.30
C ALA A 132 2.44 -24.64 -10.18
N GLU A 133 3.27 -25.37 -10.94
CA GLU A 133 3.38 -26.83 -10.86
C GLU A 133 3.77 -27.28 -9.45
N LEU A 134 4.82 -26.69 -8.86
CA LEU A 134 5.29 -27.06 -7.52
C LEU A 134 4.23 -26.80 -6.44
N LEU A 135 3.50 -25.68 -6.53
CA LEU A 135 2.40 -25.36 -5.60
C LEU A 135 1.20 -26.32 -5.74
N ALA A 136 0.99 -26.87 -6.94
CA ALA A 136 -0.08 -27.84 -7.19
C ALA A 136 0.31 -29.27 -6.79
N GLU A 137 1.55 -29.67 -7.04
CA GLU A 137 2.06 -31.01 -6.70
C GLU A 137 2.35 -31.18 -5.21
N ARG A 138 2.69 -30.09 -4.49
CA ARG A 138 3.16 -30.07 -3.10
C ARG A 138 4.05 -31.28 -2.71
N PRO A 139 5.19 -31.50 -3.39
CA PRO A 139 6.00 -32.69 -3.13
C PRO A 139 6.42 -32.86 -1.67
N GLU A 140 6.38 -34.10 -1.16
CA GLU A 140 6.85 -34.48 0.18
C GLU A 140 8.39 -34.58 0.27
N ARG A 141 9.12 -33.61 -0.32
CA ARG A 141 10.58 -33.58 -0.31
C ARG A 141 11.09 -32.15 -0.08
N LEU A 142 11.95 -31.95 0.91
CA LEU A 142 12.49 -30.62 1.24
C LEU A 142 13.27 -30.00 0.07
N VAL A 143 13.95 -30.81 -0.74
CA VAL A 143 14.66 -30.33 -1.95
C VAL A 143 13.75 -29.62 -2.97
N ALA A 144 12.44 -29.91 -2.97
CA ALA A 144 11.49 -29.19 -3.82
C ALA A 144 11.19 -27.78 -3.30
N LEU A 145 11.29 -27.55 -1.99
CA LEU A 145 11.22 -26.20 -1.42
C LEU A 145 12.47 -25.38 -1.78
N ASP A 146 13.65 -26.02 -1.83
CA ASP A 146 14.87 -25.36 -2.32
C ASP A 146 14.73 -24.91 -3.78
N GLU A 147 14.23 -25.81 -4.66
CA GLU A 147 13.90 -25.48 -6.05
C GLU A 147 12.93 -24.31 -6.12
N PHE A 148 11.87 -24.36 -5.31
CA PHE A 148 10.87 -23.30 -5.22
C PHE A 148 11.49 -21.95 -4.83
N ALA A 149 12.31 -21.90 -3.77
CA ALA A 149 13.00 -20.69 -3.34
C ALA A 149 13.91 -20.11 -4.44
N VAL A 150 14.65 -20.97 -5.15
CA VAL A 150 15.50 -20.54 -6.27
C VAL A 150 14.67 -19.93 -7.39
N LEU A 151 13.52 -20.52 -7.72
CA LEU A 151 12.60 -20.02 -8.74
C LEU A 151 11.97 -18.69 -8.32
N VAL A 152 11.50 -18.56 -7.07
CA VAL A 152 10.96 -17.29 -6.55
C VAL A 152 12.02 -16.19 -6.60
N ARG A 153 13.27 -16.50 -6.19
CA ARG A 153 14.39 -15.56 -6.32
C ARG A 153 14.66 -15.20 -7.77
N GLY A 154 14.60 -16.17 -8.69
CA GLY A 154 14.76 -15.97 -10.12
C GLY A 154 13.65 -15.13 -10.76
N LEU A 155 12.42 -15.23 -10.23
CA LEU A 155 11.26 -14.45 -10.65
C LEU A 155 11.44 -12.98 -10.32
N VAL A 156 11.85 -12.67 -9.08
CA VAL A 156 12.01 -11.29 -8.60
C VAL A 156 13.39 -10.69 -8.89
N ARG A 157 14.37 -11.49 -9.33
CA ARG A 157 15.68 -10.99 -9.77
C ARG A 157 15.51 -10.09 -11.00
N PHE A 158 15.65 -8.79 -10.77
CA PHE A 158 15.68 -7.77 -11.81
C PHE A 158 16.97 -7.88 -12.63
N ARG A 159 16.84 -7.98 -13.95
CA ARG A 159 17.95 -7.61 -14.85
C ARG A 159 18.20 -6.10 -14.65
N GLY A 160 19.47 -5.73 -14.48
CA GLY A 160 19.89 -4.38 -14.08
C GLY A 160 19.58 -3.30 -15.10
N ASP A 161 18.46 -2.60 -14.93
CA ASP A 161 18.07 -1.43 -15.73
C ASP A 161 17.40 -0.29 -14.91
N PHE A 162 17.55 -0.30 -13.59
CA PHE A 162 17.14 0.83 -12.75
C PHE A 162 18.35 1.34 -11.98
N GLY A 163 18.68 2.62 -12.18
CA GLY A 163 19.89 3.25 -11.64
C GLY A 163 19.99 3.21 -10.11
N PRO A 164 21.18 3.51 -9.55
CA PRO A 164 21.42 3.49 -8.12
C PRO A 164 20.85 4.74 -7.48
N ALA A 165 19.54 4.83 -7.30
CA ALA A 165 18.93 5.97 -6.62
C ALA A 165 17.58 5.63 -5.97
N GLY A 166 17.65 5.14 -4.74
CA GLY A 166 16.57 5.27 -3.77
C GLY A 166 15.85 3.97 -3.46
N ASP A 167 16.41 3.18 -2.55
CA ASP A 167 15.61 2.45 -1.54
C ASP A 167 16.49 1.81 -0.44
N ALA A 168 17.68 2.36 -0.16
CA ALA A 168 18.60 1.90 0.89
C ALA A 168 18.16 2.22 2.34
N ALA A 169 17.01 2.86 2.52
CA ALA A 169 16.59 3.43 3.82
C ALA A 169 15.21 2.97 4.30
N ASP A 170 14.54 2.08 3.55
CA ASP A 170 13.30 1.40 3.98
C ASP A 170 13.46 -0.14 4.03
N THR A 171 14.67 -0.59 3.74
CA THR A 171 15.28 -1.89 4.04
C THR A 171 16.73 -1.55 4.37
N ASP A 172 17.25 -2.01 5.50
CA ASP A 172 18.63 -1.72 5.93
C ASP A 172 19.73 -2.27 5.02
N ALA A 173 19.36 -2.88 3.89
CA ALA A 173 20.27 -3.38 2.90
C ALA A 173 19.94 -2.83 1.50
N ASP A 174 20.98 -2.32 0.84
CA ASP A 174 21.11 -2.27 -0.63
C ASP A 174 21.16 -3.69 -1.27
N GLY A 175 20.52 -4.66 -0.63
CA GLY A 175 20.70 -6.10 -0.81
C GLY A 175 19.43 -6.83 -1.22
N VAL A 176 19.62 -8.06 -1.66
CA VAL A 176 18.54 -9.01 -1.87
C VAL A 176 17.86 -9.24 -0.52
N PRO A 177 16.50 -9.23 -0.43
CA PRO A 177 15.80 -9.54 0.82
C PRO A 177 16.32 -10.81 1.49
N ALA A 178 16.54 -10.81 2.82
CA ALA A 178 17.12 -11.95 3.54
C ALA A 178 16.30 -13.26 3.41
N MET A 179 15.03 -13.20 2.99
CA MET A 179 14.16 -14.35 2.69
C MET A 179 14.66 -15.15 1.50
N PHE A 180 15.55 -14.54 0.73
CA PHE A 180 16.29 -15.16 -0.35
C PHE A 180 17.73 -15.50 0.06
N GLU A 181 18.10 -15.44 1.32
CA GLU A 181 19.45 -15.81 1.80
C GLU A 181 19.39 -16.80 2.95
N GLU A 182 18.33 -16.74 3.75
CA GLU A 182 17.99 -17.66 4.84
C GLU A 182 17.53 -19.04 4.34
N ASP A 183 17.42 -20.00 5.28
CA ASP A 183 16.91 -21.33 5.02
C ASP A 183 15.43 -21.28 4.62
N VAL A 184 15.10 -21.83 3.45
CA VAL A 184 13.73 -21.76 2.90
C VAL A 184 12.71 -22.44 3.81
N THR A 185 13.11 -23.48 4.54
CA THR A 185 12.21 -24.19 5.47
C THR A 185 11.82 -23.25 6.59
N GLU A 186 12.80 -22.61 7.24
CA GLU A 186 12.56 -21.65 8.32
C GLU A 186 11.68 -20.47 7.84
N VAL A 187 11.94 -19.94 6.64
CA VAL A 187 11.13 -18.88 6.04
C VAL A 187 9.69 -19.34 5.80
N CYS A 188 9.49 -20.53 5.24
CA CYS A 188 8.16 -21.09 5.02
C CYS A 188 7.42 -21.32 6.34
N GLU A 189 8.09 -21.83 7.38
CA GLU A 189 7.50 -22.02 8.71
C GLU A 189 7.02 -20.71 9.32
N GLN A 190 7.82 -19.64 9.23
CA GLN A 190 7.45 -18.34 9.77
C GLN A 190 6.21 -17.77 9.09
N PHE A 191 6.11 -17.87 7.76
CA PHE A 191 4.92 -17.43 7.04
C PHE A 191 3.71 -18.30 7.31
N ALA A 192 3.87 -19.62 7.34
CA ALA A 192 2.78 -20.54 7.63
C ALA A 192 2.22 -20.31 9.05
N ALA A 193 3.08 -20.05 10.04
CA ALA A 193 2.69 -19.70 11.39
C ALA A 193 1.92 -18.36 11.45
N ALA A 194 2.39 -17.33 10.73
CA ALA A 194 1.71 -16.04 10.67
C ALA A 194 0.30 -16.15 10.04
N LEU A 195 0.14 -16.98 9.01
CA LEU A 195 -1.17 -17.28 8.42
C LEU A 195 -2.10 -18.00 9.41
N THR A 196 -1.58 -18.98 10.15
CA THR A 196 -2.35 -19.67 11.19
C THR A 196 -2.80 -18.70 12.29
N GLU A 197 -1.94 -17.79 12.74
CA GLU A 197 -2.29 -16.77 13.74
C GLU A 197 -3.37 -15.81 13.20
N ALA A 198 -3.23 -15.32 11.96
CA ALA A 198 -4.18 -14.41 11.35
C ALA A 198 -5.59 -15.02 11.24
N ARG A 199 -5.67 -16.32 10.92
CA ARG A 199 -6.94 -17.08 10.90
C ARG A 199 -7.52 -17.29 12.31
N GLY A 200 -6.67 -17.56 13.30
CA GLY A 200 -7.09 -17.75 14.69
C GLY A 200 -7.63 -16.49 15.40
N LYS A 201 -7.48 -15.30 14.80
CA LYS A 201 -8.04 -14.04 15.33
C LYS A 201 -9.51 -13.81 15.00
N THR A 202 -10.13 -14.63 14.14
CA THR A 202 -11.54 -14.45 13.72
C THR A 202 -12.50 -15.52 14.21
N ASP A 203 -12.04 -16.72 14.60
CA ASP A 203 -12.91 -17.81 15.05
C ASP A 203 -12.48 -18.43 16.39
N THR A 204 -13.40 -18.47 17.36
CA THR A 204 -13.28 -19.27 18.59
C THR A 204 -13.59 -20.76 18.40
N GLU A 205 -14.02 -21.18 17.22
CA GLU A 205 -14.50 -22.55 16.97
C GLU A 205 -14.08 -23.05 15.57
N ASP A 206 -12.77 -23.28 15.36
CA ASP A 206 -12.26 -24.41 14.57
C ASP A 206 -10.73 -24.44 14.65
N ARG A 207 -10.22 -25.03 15.74
CA ARG A 207 -8.81 -25.37 15.88
C ARG A 207 -8.52 -26.66 15.12
N ALA A 208 -8.49 -26.59 13.79
CA ALA A 208 -7.72 -27.56 13.02
C ALA A 208 -6.25 -27.33 13.37
N VAL A 209 -5.69 -28.23 14.19
CA VAL A 209 -4.26 -28.27 14.48
C VAL A 209 -3.54 -28.38 13.13
N ALA A 210 -2.69 -27.40 12.82
CA ALA A 210 -1.80 -27.47 11.67
C ALA A 210 -1.01 -28.77 11.79
N ASP A 211 -1.27 -29.71 10.87
CA ASP A 211 -0.49 -30.93 10.79
C ASP A 211 0.92 -30.50 10.40
N GLY A 212 1.88 -30.60 11.34
CA GLY A 212 3.25 -30.08 11.22
C GLY A 212 4.11 -30.83 10.19
N GLY A 213 3.50 -31.39 9.15
CA GLY A 213 4.16 -32.04 8.03
C GLY A 213 4.51 -31.07 6.90
N ILE A 214 5.18 -31.59 5.87
CA ILE A 214 5.64 -30.82 4.70
C ILE A 214 4.49 -30.08 3.99
N GLY A 215 3.25 -30.57 4.07
CA GLY A 215 2.08 -29.89 3.50
C GLY A 215 1.85 -28.47 4.05
N TRP A 216 2.14 -28.23 5.33
CA TRP A 216 2.04 -26.91 5.97
C TRP A 216 3.14 -25.95 5.50
N LEU A 217 4.35 -26.48 5.23
CA LEU A 217 5.43 -25.70 4.62
C LEU A 217 5.07 -25.18 3.23
N TRP A 218 4.28 -25.92 2.45
CA TRP A 218 3.81 -25.47 1.14
C TRP A 218 2.80 -24.31 1.21
N ASP A 219 2.06 -24.17 2.31
CA ASP A 219 1.26 -22.96 2.57
C ASP A 219 2.18 -21.76 2.83
N GLY A 220 3.27 -21.98 3.58
CA GLY A 220 4.35 -21.02 3.76
C GLY A 220 5.08 -20.66 2.46
N ALA A 221 5.32 -21.62 1.58
CA ALA A 221 5.94 -21.41 0.28
C ALA A 221 5.03 -20.57 -0.64
N HIS A 222 3.72 -20.82 -0.62
CA HIS A 222 2.77 -19.98 -1.35
C HIS A 222 2.80 -18.54 -0.84
N GLU A 223 2.85 -18.36 0.48
CA GLU A 223 3.00 -17.03 1.08
C GLU A 223 4.35 -16.39 0.76
N LEU A 224 5.44 -17.15 0.70
CA LEU A 224 6.75 -16.66 0.25
C LEU A 224 6.69 -16.10 -1.18
N LEU A 225 6.02 -16.80 -2.11
CA LEU A 225 5.80 -16.27 -3.46
C LEU A 225 5.00 -14.96 -3.40
N ARG A 226 3.92 -14.94 -2.62
CA ARG A 226 3.10 -13.74 -2.44
C ARG A 226 3.95 -12.58 -1.91
N GLN A 227 4.66 -12.76 -0.80
CA GLN A 227 5.51 -11.73 -0.17
C GLN A 227 6.66 -11.27 -1.07
N SER A 228 7.19 -12.17 -1.90
CA SER A 228 8.17 -11.81 -2.92
C SER A 228 7.60 -10.86 -3.98
N THR A 229 6.36 -11.08 -4.43
CA THR A 229 5.69 -10.12 -5.32
C THR A 229 5.30 -8.82 -4.61
N TYR A 230 4.91 -8.87 -3.33
CA TYR A 230 4.67 -7.68 -2.49
C TYR A 230 5.91 -6.79 -2.45
N TYR A 231 7.10 -7.37 -2.24
CA TYR A 231 8.36 -6.64 -2.26
C TYR A 231 8.55 -5.88 -3.58
N VAL A 232 8.25 -6.53 -4.71
CA VAL A 232 8.31 -5.90 -6.04
C VAL A 232 7.29 -4.77 -6.17
N MET A 233 6.05 -4.97 -5.72
CA MET A 233 5.01 -3.94 -5.75
C MET A 233 5.34 -2.75 -4.84
N LYS A 234 5.94 -3.00 -3.66
CA LYS A 234 6.41 -1.96 -2.73
C LYS A 234 7.43 -1.04 -3.41
N ARG A 235 8.45 -1.62 -4.06
CA ARG A 235 9.45 -0.85 -4.82
C ARG A 235 8.82 -0.08 -5.98
N ARG A 236 7.96 -0.76 -6.76
CA ARG A 236 7.23 -0.15 -7.88
C ARG A 236 6.39 1.04 -7.44
N ALA A 237 5.70 0.96 -6.28
CA ALA A 237 4.95 2.08 -5.72
C ALA A 237 5.87 3.28 -5.45
N GLY A 238 7.08 3.04 -4.94
CA GLY A 238 8.11 4.08 -4.76
C GLY A 238 8.54 4.71 -6.08
N THR A 239 8.86 3.90 -7.09
CA THR A 239 9.24 4.36 -8.44
C THR A 239 8.13 5.16 -9.11
N VAL A 240 6.91 4.60 -9.18
CA VAL A 240 5.75 5.29 -9.78
C VAL A 240 5.44 6.58 -9.04
N GLY A 241 5.56 6.60 -7.72
CA GLY A 241 5.41 7.80 -6.92
C GLY A 241 6.43 8.87 -7.33
N ARG A 242 7.71 8.55 -7.19
CA ARG A 242 8.82 9.49 -7.37
C ARG A 242 9.00 9.94 -8.82
N GLU A 243 9.10 8.99 -9.75
CA GLU A 243 9.44 9.28 -11.15
C GLU A 243 8.20 9.60 -11.99
N GLY A 244 7.02 9.13 -11.56
CA GLY A 244 5.76 9.33 -12.29
C GLY A 244 4.88 10.43 -11.70
N LEU A 245 4.28 10.18 -10.53
CA LEU A 245 3.26 11.06 -9.96
C LEU A 245 3.86 12.40 -9.51
N GLY A 246 5.07 12.42 -8.93
CA GLY A 246 5.75 13.63 -8.49
C GLY A 246 5.85 14.72 -9.57
N PRO A 247 6.41 14.43 -10.76
CA PRO A 247 6.43 15.36 -11.88
C PRO A 247 5.05 15.85 -12.33
N VAL A 248 4.02 14.99 -12.32
CA VAL A 248 2.65 15.39 -12.68
C VAL A 248 2.08 16.37 -11.65
N LEU A 249 2.28 16.12 -10.35
CA LEU A 249 1.88 17.04 -9.29
C LEU A 249 2.63 18.38 -9.39
N GLY A 250 3.92 18.35 -9.74
CA GLY A 250 4.69 19.56 -10.01
C GLY A 250 4.12 20.38 -11.17
N ALA A 251 3.70 19.73 -12.25
CA ALA A 251 3.04 20.40 -13.37
C ALA A 251 1.69 21.02 -12.97
N LEU A 252 0.89 20.32 -12.16
CA LEU A 252 -0.37 20.84 -11.62
C LEU A 252 -0.16 22.06 -10.70
N ALA A 253 0.84 22.01 -9.82
CA ALA A 253 1.21 23.14 -8.97
C ALA A 253 1.72 24.36 -9.77
N GLY A 254 2.22 24.14 -11.00
CA GLY A 254 2.66 25.18 -11.92
C GLY A 254 1.53 25.91 -12.66
N LEU A 255 0.28 25.42 -12.60
CA LEU A 255 -0.85 26.04 -13.28
C LEU A 255 -1.18 27.45 -12.75
N ARG A 256 -1.99 28.19 -13.51
CA ARG A 256 -2.43 29.55 -13.19
C ARG A 256 -3.92 29.72 -13.55
N PRO A 257 -4.82 29.81 -12.56
CA PRO A 257 -4.58 29.54 -11.13
C PRO A 257 -4.26 28.05 -10.87
N ALA A 258 -3.47 27.77 -9.83
CA ALA A 258 -3.17 26.40 -9.41
C ALA A 258 -4.19 25.93 -8.36
N PRO A 259 -4.78 24.74 -8.50
CA PRO A 259 -5.59 24.16 -7.44
C PRO A 259 -4.71 23.72 -6.26
N ARG A 260 -5.29 23.69 -5.07
CA ARG A 260 -4.70 23.06 -3.90
C ARG A 260 -4.68 21.55 -4.09
N LEU A 261 -3.54 20.91 -3.80
CA LEU A 261 -3.35 19.48 -4.07
C LEU A 261 -3.46 18.67 -2.78
N HIS A 262 -4.40 17.73 -2.73
CA HIS A 262 -4.63 16.88 -1.56
C HIS A 262 -4.40 15.42 -1.92
N LEU A 263 -3.36 14.83 -1.35
CA LEU A 263 -2.96 13.47 -1.66
C LEU A 263 -3.64 12.50 -0.70
N ILE A 264 -4.17 11.41 -1.25
CA ILE A 264 -4.80 10.33 -0.51
C ILE A 264 -4.14 9.04 -0.99
N GLY A 265 -3.73 8.19 -0.07
CA GLY A 265 -3.09 6.93 -0.43
C GLY A 265 -3.48 5.81 0.50
N HIS A 266 -3.90 4.68 -0.08
CA HIS A 266 -4.28 3.47 0.66
C HIS A 266 -3.19 2.39 0.52
N GLY A 267 -2.79 1.71 1.59
CA GLY A 267 -1.81 0.62 1.50
C GLY A 267 -0.51 1.06 0.80
N PHE A 268 -0.11 0.37 -0.28
CA PHE A 268 1.01 0.80 -1.14
C PHE A 268 0.74 2.07 -1.95
N GLY A 269 -0.52 2.43 -2.20
CA GLY A 269 -0.88 3.76 -2.70
C GLY A 269 -0.48 4.86 -1.71
N GLY A 270 -0.50 4.57 -0.40
CA GLY A 270 0.08 5.42 0.66
C GLY A 270 1.58 5.64 0.49
N ARG A 271 2.32 4.57 0.21
CA ARG A 271 3.75 4.65 -0.15
C ARG A 271 3.94 5.47 -1.43
N LEU A 272 3.15 5.20 -2.46
CA LEU A 272 3.24 5.87 -3.76
C LEU A 272 3.08 7.39 -3.63
N VAL A 273 2.02 7.87 -2.96
CA VAL A 273 1.83 9.32 -2.79
C VAL A 273 2.89 9.94 -1.88
N SER A 274 3.43 9.18 -0.91
CA SER A 274 4.53 9.66 -0.07
C SER A 274 5.84 9.81 -0.86
N TYR A 275 6.16 8.88 -1.76
CA TYR A 275 7.30 8.98 -2.66
C TYR A 275 7.11 10.04 -3.76
N ALA A 276 5.86 10.35 -4.13
CA ALA A 276 5.57 11.46 -5.04
C ALA A 276 6.06 12.80 -4.49
N LEU A 277 6.05 12.99 -3.16
CA LEU A 277 6.62 14.18 -2.51
C LEU A 277 8.14 14.31 -2.75
N ALA A 278 8.87 13.19 -2.77
CA ALA A 278 10.30 13.16 -3.08
C ALA A 278 10.59 13.39 -4.58
N GLY A 279 9.59 13.20 -5.44
CA GLY A 279 9.64 13.47 -6.89
C GLY A 279 9.17 14.87 -7.28
N LEU A 280 8.76 15.71 -6.32
CA LEU A 280 8.30 17.07 -6.63
C LEU A 280 9.48 17.95 -7.11
N PRO A 281 9.29 18.75 -8.18
CA PRO A 281 10.27 19.76 -8.59
C PRO A 281 10.61 20.72 -7.45
N GLU A 282 11.80 21.30 -7.44
CA GLU A 282 12.21 22.23 -6.38
C GLU A 282 11.19 23.37 -6.17
N GLY A 283 10.88 23.66 -4.91
CA GLY A 283 9.88 24.67 -4.52
C GLY A 283 8.41 24.25 -4.64
N ALA A 284 8.08 23.13 -5.31
CA ALA A 284 6.69 22.66 -5.40
C ALA A 284 6.24 21.97 -4.09
N THR A 285 5.00 22.21 -3.69
CA THR A 285 4.40 21.61 -2.48
C THR A 285 3.00 21.13 -2.75
N VAL A 286 2.51 20.22 -1.92
CA VAL A 286 1.08 19.88 -1.84
C VAL A 286 0.45 20.45 -0.58
N ASP A 287 -0.87 20.49 -0.51
CA ASP A 287 -1.63 21.14 0.57
C ASP A 287 -1.91 20.22 1.75
N SER A 288 -2.19 18.94 1.51
CA SER A 288 -2.28 17.92 2.58
C SER A 288 -2.01 16.52 2.03
N MET A 289 -1.71 15.59 2.94
CA MET A 289 -1.61 14.16 2.62
C MET A 289 -2.34 13.33 3.68
N THR A 290 -3.20 12.40 3.26
CA THR A 290 -3.91 11.46 4.14
C THR A 290 -3.59 10.03 3.71
N LEU A 291 -3.00 9.27 4.62
CA LEU A 291 -2.63 7.87 4.45
C LEU A 291 -3.68 7.01 5.14
N LEU A 292 -4.31 6.11 4.39
CA LEU A 292 -5.33 5.19 4.88
C LEU A 292 -4.71 3.80 4.94
N GLN A 293 -4.47 3.26 6.14
CA GLN A 293 -3.84 1.94 6.29
C GLN A 293 -2.53 1.84 5.48
N GLY A 294 -1.62 2.80 5.62
CA GLY A 294 -0.39 2.85 4.82
C GLY A 294 0.50 1.62 5.01
N ALA A 295 0.94 1.00 3.91
CA ALA A 295 1.73 -0.23 3.91
C ALA A 295 3.23 0.04 3.70
N PHE A 296 3.86 0.77 4.62
CA PHE A 296 5.29 1.04 4.64
C PHE A 296 5.73 1.37 6.06
N SER A 297 7.05 1.52 6.29
CA SER A 297 7.58 1.63 7.65
C SER A 297 6.94 2.77 8.42
N HIS A 298 6.51 2.52 9.65
CA HIS A 298 6.07 3.56 10.58
C HIS A 298 7.16 4.56 10.97
N HIS A 299 8.44 4.26 10.65
CA HIS A 299 9.58 5.14 10.83
C HIS A 299 9.98 5.90 9.57
N ALA A 300 9.23 5.76 8.46
CA ALA A 300 9.62 6.34 7.18
C ALA A 300 9.82 7.87 7.24
N PHE A 301 9.11 8.57 8.12
CA PHE A 301 9.22 10.02 8.30
C PHE A 301 10.15 10.45 9.44
N ALA A 302 10.76 9.51 10.17
CA ALA A 302 11.62 9.83 11.31
C ALA A 302 12.90 10.52 10.86
N GLU A 303 13.27 11.64 11.50
CA GLU A 303 14.56 12.30 11.24
C GLU A 303 15.74 11.40 11.59
N ARG A 304 15.60 10.63 12.68
CA ARG A 304 16.57 9.64 13.15
C ARG A 304 15.84 8.37 13.56
N LEU A 305 16.33 7.21 13.14
CA LEU A 305 15.75 5.92 13.49
C LEU A 305 16.09 5.58 14.96
N PRO A 306 15.13 5.07 15.76
CA PRO A 306 15.39 4.72 17.16
C PRO A 306 16.48 3.67 17.35
N HIS A 307 16.63 2.76 16.38
CA HIS A 307 17.57 1.64 16.40
C HIS A 307 18.87 1.92 15.63
N ALA A 308 18.95 3.04 14.89
CA ALA A 308 20.12 3.45 14.11
C ALA A 308 20.17 4.98 14.01
N THR A 309 20.61 5.64 15.08
CA THR A 309 20.48 7.10 15.25
C THR A 309 21.31 7.93 14.27
N ASP A 310 22.26 7.31 13.55
CA ASP A 310 23.05 7.90 12.47
C ASP A 310 22.29 7.93 11.13
N ARG A 311 21.14 7.27 11.04
CA ARG A 311 20.28 7.20 9.86
C ARG A 311 18.88 7.74 10.17
N GLY A 312 18.21 8.24 9.15
CA GLY A 312 16.81 8.64 9.21
C GLY A 312 15.95 7.81 8.27
N GLY A 313 14.64 7.89 8.43
CA GLY A 313 13.70 7.18 7.55
C GLY A 313 13.85 7.58 6.08
N ALA A 314 13.47 6.66 5.19
CA ALA A 314 13.56 6.83 3.74
C ALA A 314 12.87 8.10 3.21
N LEU A 315 11.81 8.55 3.90
CA LEU A 315 10.97 9.68 3.53
C LEU A 315 11.06 10.81 4.55
N ARG A 316 12.11 10.89 5.37
CA ARG A 316 12.27 11.91 6.43
C ARG A 316 12.05 13.36 5.96
N SER A 317 12.37 13.66 4.71
CA SER A 317 12.19 15.00 4.13
C SER A 317 10.82 15.22 3.46
N ALA A 318 10.05 14.16 3.22
CA ALA A 318 8.78 14.24 2.50
C ALA A 318 7.75 15.13 3.21
N PRO A 319 7.57 15.08 4.56
CA PRO A 319 6.63 15.97 5.25
C PRO A 319 6.89 17.46 5.02
N HIS A 320 8.15 17.88 4.79
CA HIS A 320 8.47 19.28 4.50
C HIS A 320 7.93 19.78 3.15
N ARG A 321 7.48 18.87 2.28
CA ARG A 321 6.86 19.19 0.99
C ARG A 321 5.33 19.30 1.06
N VAL A 322 4.76 19.20 2.27
CA VAL A 322 3.34 19.34 2.55
C VAL A 322 3.12 20.63 3.35
N ARG A 323 2.31 21.54 2.82
CA ARG A 323 2.00 22.82 3.50
C ARG A 323 1.12 22.63 4.72
N GLY A 324 0.21 21.67 4.66
CA GLY A 324 -0.70 21.28 5.73
C GLY A 324 -0.24 20.01 6.46
N PRO A 325 -1.17 19.22 7.03
CA PRO A 325 -0.84 18.02 7.78
C PRO A 325 -0.54 16.82 6.88
N VAL A 326 0.32 15.94 7.39
CA VAL A 326 0.46 14.54 6.95
C VAL A 326 -0.29 13.67 7.96
N VAL A 327 -1.43 13.14 7.54
CA VAL A 327 -2.32 12.36 8.40
C VAL A 327 -2.13 10.88 8.13
N SER A 328 -1.93 10.09 9.19
CA SER A 328 -1.95 8.63 9.15
C SER A 328 -3.18 8.11 9.87
N CYS A 329 -4.16 7.66 9.11
CA CYS A 329 -5.28 6.88 9.63
C CYS A 329 -4.82 5.43 9.78
N HIS A 330 -4.82 4.93 11.01
CA HIS A 330 -4.38 3.58 11.34
C HIS A 330 -5.46 2.79 12.08
N SER A 331 -5.43 1.46 11.93
CA SER A 331 -6.35 0.55 12.61
C SER A 331 -5.63 -0.69 13.11
N ARG A 332 -5.89 -1.03 14.38
CA ARG A 332 -5.40 -2.27 15.01
C ARG A 332 -6.07 -3.54 14.43
N HIS A 333 -7.16 -3.39 13.69
CA HIS A 333 -7.89 -4.50 13.06
C HIS A 333 -7.31 -4.90 11.70
N ASP A 334 -6.28 -4.21 11.22
CA ASP A 334 -5.55 -4.55 10.02
C ASP A 334 -4.47 -5.60 10.31
N THR A 335 -4.84 -6.88 10.12
CA THR A 335 -3.94 -8.00 10.39
C THR A 335 -2.88 -8.17 9.30
N ALA A 336 -3.11 -7.69 8.08
CA ALA A 336 -2.07 -7.66 7.05
C ALA A 336 -0.88 -6.82 7.54
N LEU A 337 -1.16 -5.63 8.05
CA LEU A 337 -0.13 -4.71 8.54
C LEU A 337 0.36 -5.03 9.95
N GLY A 338 -0.46 -5.66 10.79
CA GLY A 338 -0.08 -6.04 12.16
C GLY A 338 0.71 -7.34 12.26
N LEU A 339 0.61 -8.26 11.28
CA LEU A 339 1.23 -9.58 11.34
C LEU A 339 2.08 -9.92 10.11
N LEU A 340 1.50 -9.90 8.92
CA LEU A 340 2.22 -10.31 7.71
C LEU A 340 3.32 -9.32 7.35
N TYR A 341 3.06 -8.03 7.46
CA TYR A 341 4.04 -6.99 7.16
C TYR A 341 5.29 -7.08 8.06
N PRO A 342 5.20 -7.15 9.41
CA PRO A 342 6.38 -7.30 10.25
C PRO A 342 7.19 -8.57 9.96
N VAL A 343 6.52 -9.68 9.66
CA VAL A 343 7.20 -10.93 9.27
C VAL A 343 7.94 -10.73 7.95
N ALA A 344 7.26 -10.25 6.90
CA ALA A 344 7.88 -10.00 5.60
C ALA A 344 9.03 -8.98 5.68
N ALA A 345 8.88 -7.93 6.49
CA ALA A 345 9.92 -6.94 6.74
C ALA A 345 11.13 -7.59 7.40
N ARG A 346 10.92 -8.38 8.47
CA ARG A 346 11.97 -9.13 9.17
C ARG A 346 12.77 -10.01 8.24
N VAL A 347 12.07 -10.89 7.53
CA VAL A 347 12.73 -11.82 6.62
C VAL A 347 13.32 -11.05 5.43
N SER A 348 12.96 -9.81 5.14
CA SER A 348 13.61 -9.04 4.06
C SER A 348 14.95 -8.36 4.42
N GLY A 349 15.53 -8.59 5.62
CA GLY A 349 16.94 -8.25 5.91
C GLY A 349 17.21 -7.04 6.81
N ASP A 350 16.58 -6.99 7.98
CA ASP A 350 17.10 -6.21 9.13
C ASP A 350 17.27 -7.24 10.29
N ALA A 351 18.16 -8.18 10.01
CA ALA A 351 18.39 -9.35 10.81
C ALA A 351 19.22 -9.01 12.05
N ALA A 352 18.51 -8.75 13.16
CA ALA A 352 19.00 -9.09 14.50
C ALA A 352 17.81 -9.54 15.38
N SER A 353 17.54 -10.85 15.40
CA SER A 353 16.73 -11.72 16.30
C SER A 353 16.05 -11.14 17.58
N PRO A 354 15.03 -11.81 18.18
CA PRO A 354 13.64 -12.02 17.70
C PRO A 354 12.58 -11.56 18.74
N LEU A 355 11.35 -11.27 18.29
CA LEU A 355 10.03 -11.55 18.94
C LEU A 355 8.89 -10.81 18.19
N PRO A 356 7.63 -11.31 18.22
CA PRO A 356 6.44 -10.54 17.85
C PRO A 356 6.35 -9.27 18.72
N GLY A 357 6.11 -8.11 18.10
CA GLY A 357 6.07 -6.83 18.80
C GLY A 357 7.40 -6.06 18.83
N ASP A 358 8.40 -6.49 18.07
CA ASP A 358 9.57 -5.66 17.83
C ASP A 358 9.18 -4.39 17.04
N ALA A 359 9.20 -3.27 17.75
CA ALA A 359 8.80 -1.96 17.24
C ALA A 359 9.70 -1.43 16.11
N ARG A 360 10.74 -2.15 15.68
CA ARG A 360 11.51 -1.81 14.47
C ARG A 360 10.70 -2.01 13.18
N TRP A 361 9.70 -2.89 13.21
CA TRP A 361 9.11 -3.50 12.01
C TRP A 361 7.64 -3.20 11.77
N GLY A 362 7.14 -2.13 12.37
CA GLY A 362 5.73 -1.75 12.24
C GLY A 362 5.42 -1.08 10.91
N ALA A 363 4.18 -1.30 10.46
CA ALA A 363 3.60 -0.56 9.35
C ALA A 363 2.85 0.66 9.88
N ILE A 364 3.04 1.80 9.21
CA ILE A 364 2.38 3.07 9.54
C ILE A 364 0.84 2.98 9.60
N GLY A 365 0.24 2.08 8.81
CA GLY A 365 -1.21 1.83 8.83
C GLY A 365 -1.73 1.00 9.99
N TYR A 366 -0.85 0.39 10.79
CA TYR A 366 -1.23 -0.36 11.99
C TYR A 366 -1.15 0.51 13.25
N ASP A 367 -0.04 1.22 13.45
CA ASP A 367 0.26 1.96 14.68
C ASP A 367 0.56 3.45 14.49
N GLY A 368 0.40 3.97 13.27
CA GLY A 368 0.62 5.37 12.91
C GLY A 368 2.09 5.71 12.69
N VAL A 369 2.38 6.99 12.46
CA VAL A 369 3.75 7.53 12.40
C VAL A 369 4.43 7.37 13.76
N GLN A 370 5.66 6.88 13.74
CA GLN A 370 6.50 6.67 14.93
C GLN A 370 7.84 7.41 14.79
N ALA A 371 8.46 7.73 15.92
CA ALA A 371 9.76 8.40 15.99
C ALA A 371 9.85 9.78 15.27
N VAL A 372 8.71 10.48 15.17
CA VAL A 372 8.63 11.87 14.72
C VAL A 372 8.25 12.75 15.91
N ALA A 373 9.05 13.78 16.19
CA ALA A 373 8.76 14.74 17.24
C ALA A 373 7.44 15.46 16.97
N ASP A 374 6.69 15.76 18.04
CA ASP A 374 5.41 16.50 17.97
C ASP A 374 4.32 15.87 17.09
N CYS A 375 4.41 14.56 16.80
CA CYS A 375 3.35 13.85 16.09
C CYS A 375 2.10 13.74 16.98
N ARG A 376 1.06 14.51 16.66
CA ARG A 376 -0.19 14.51 17.42
C ARG A 376 -0.94 13.19 17.20
N ARG A 377 -1.43 12.59 18.29
CA ARG A 377 -2.35 11.44 18.24
C ARG A 377 -3.76 11.92 18.56
N LEU A 378 -4.72 11.53 17.74
CA LEU A 378 -6.14 11.80 17.89
C LEU A 378 -6.91 10.49 17.78
N ASP A 379 -7.98 10.33 18.53
CA ASP A 379 -9.02 9.37 18.16
C ASP A 379 -9.91 9.93 17.02
N LEU A 380 -10.80 9.10 16.48
CA LEU A 380 -11.66 9.50 15.37
C LEU A 380 -12.60 10.66 15.74
N ALA A 381 -13.16 10.68 16.95
CA ALA A 381 -14.07 11.74 17.37
C ALA A 381 -13.33 13.09 17.52
N GLU A 382 -12.14 13.09 18.11
CA GLU A 382 -11.26 14.25 18.19
C GLU A 382 -10.89 14.79 16.80
N ALA A 383 -10.60 13.90 15.84
CA ALA A 383 -10.29 14.27 14.47
C ALA A 383 -11.49 14.89 13.72
N LEU A 384 -12.71 14.41 13.98
CA LEU A 384 -13.92 14.86 13.29
C LEU A 384 -14.52 16.14 13.89
N ASP A 385 -14.53 16.26 15.22
CA ASP A 385 -15.29 17.30 15.92
C ASP A 385 -14.39 18.25 16.72
N GLY A 386 -13.17 17.84 17.07
CA GLY A 386 -12.20 18.64 17.82
C GLY A 386 -11.33 19.55 16.96
N PRO A 387 -10.36 20.28 17.54
CA PRO A 387 -9.36 21.05 16.78
C PRO A 387 -8.47 20.12 15.94
N PHE A 388 -8.32 20.42 14.65
CA PHE A 388 -7.45 19.64 13.75
C PHE A 388 -6.11 20.35 13.51
N PRO A 389 -4.95 19.67 13.66
CA PRO A 389 -3.64 20.28 13.44
C PRO A 389 -3.47 20.88 12.04
N ALA A 390 -2.84 22.06 12.00
CA ALA A 390 -2.62 22.80 10.76
C ALA A 390 -1.54 22.20 9.86
N THR A 391 -0.51 21.63 10.49
CA THR A 391 0.75 21.21 9.89
C THR A 391 1.32 20.04 10.70
N GLY A 392 2.35 19.40 10.16
CA GLY A 392 3.06 18.31 10.83
C GLY A 392 2.39 16.95 10.67
N CYS A 393 2.96 15.93 11.31
CA CYS A 393 2.44 14.57 11.27
C CYS A 393 1.34 14.38 12.31
N VAL A 394 0.23 13.74 11.92
CA VAL A 394 -0.92 13.46 12.77
C VAL A 394 -1.30 12.00 12.63
N ASN A 395 -1.44 11.29 13.74
CA ASN A 395 -2.01 9.95 13.79
C ASN A 395 -3.48 10.06 14.19
N VAL A 396 -4.36 9.40 13.43
CA VAL A 396 -5.77 9.26 13.74
C VAL A 396 -6.07 7.77 13.90
N ASP A 397 -6.49 7.36 15.10
CA ASP A 397 -6.98 6.00 15.32
C ASP A 397 -8.39 5.87 14.74
N VAL A 398 -8.52 5.10 13.66
CA VAL A 398 -9.77 4.89 12.94
C VAL A 398 -10.34 3.49 13.18
N SER A 399 -9.82 2.77 14.18
CA SER A 399 -10.21 1.40 14.54
C SER A 399 -11.69 1.26 14.92
N GLU A 400 -12.38 2.36 15.25
CA GLU A 400 -13.81 2.35 15.54
C GLU A 400 -14.64 1.98 14.30
N VAL A 401 -14.23 2.45 13.11
CA VAL A 401 -14.95 2.27 11.84
C VAL A 401 -14.24 1.31 10.89
N VAL A 402 -12.90 1.37 10.83
CA VAL A 402 -12.05 0.46 10.04
C VAL A 402 -11.81 -0.80 10.85
N ARG A 403 -12.75 -1.74 10.80
CA ARG A 403 -12.73 -2.94 11.65
C ARG A 403 -13.28 -4.20 11.00
N HIS A 404 -13.83 -4.11 9.79
CA HIS A 404 -14.45 -5.24 9.11
C HIS A 404 -13.52 -5.81 8.06
N GLY A 405 -13.40 -7.13 8.01
CA GLY A 405 -12.66 -7.81 6.95
C GLY A 405 -12.40 -9.25 7.31
N VAL A 406 -11.81 -9.98 6.37
CA VAL A 406 -11.58 -11.42 6.50
C VAL A 406 -10.08 -11.70 6.59
N PRO A 407 -9.66 -12.77 7.27
CA PRO A 407 -8.27 -13.19 7.28
C PRO A 407 -7.76 -13.52 5.86
N PRO A 408 -6.46 -13.37 5.60
CA PRO A 408 -5.45 -12.86 6.55
C PRO A 408 -5.38 -11.32 6.59
N ALA A 409 -6.12 -10.62 5.74
CA ALA A 409 -5.99 -9.17 5.56
C ALA A 409 -6.67 -8.34 6.67
N GLY A 410 -7.72 -8.86 7.30
CA GLY A 410 -8.48 -8.13 8.31
C GLY A 410 -9.07 -6.84 7.72
N ALA A 411 -9.06 -5.77 8.49
CA ALA A 411 -9.66 -4.49 8.10
C ALA A 411 -8.89 -3.67 7.05
N HIS A 412 -7.85 -4.23 6.42
CA HIS A 412 -6.95 -3.49 5.51
C HIS A 412 -7.68 -2.72 4.39
N SER A 413 -8.74 -3.30 3.84
CA SER A 413 -9.51 -2.70 2.73
C SER A 413 -10.79 -1.97 3.18
N ASP A 414 -11.05 -1.89 4.49
CA ASP A 414 -12.28 -1.33 5.07
C ASP A 414 -12.17 0.18 5.25
N ILE A 415 -11.89 0.90 4.14
CA ILE A 415 -11.56 2.33 4.17
C ILE A 415 -12.57 3.22 3.43
N CYS A 416 -13.66 2.64 2.91
CA CYS A 416 -14.72 3.39 2.24
C CYS A 416 -15.80 3.81 3.25
N HIS A 417 -15.42 4.66 4.19
CA HIS A 417 -16.28 5.22 5.24
C HIS A 417 -16.41 6.73 5.08
N GLU A 418 -17.59 7.29 5.37
CA GLU A 418 -17.84 8.74 5.29
C GLU A 418 -16.92 9.51 6.26
N GLU A 419 -16.65 8.93 7.42
CA GLU A 419 -15.76 9.46 8.44
C GLU A 419 -14.34 9.69 7.90
N LEU A 420 -13.83 8.78 7.07
CA LEU A 420 -12.51 8.93 6.45
C LEU A 420 -12.53 10.03 5.37
N ALA A 421 -13.62 10.20 4.63
CA ALA A 421 -13.80 11.33 3.73
C ALA A 421 -13.83 12.67 4.51
N ARG A 422 -14.51 12.71 5.66
CA ARG A 422 -14.50 13.88 6.56
C ARG A 422 -13.09 14.18 7.08
N VAL A 423 -12.30 13.17 7.47
CA VAL A 423 -10.88 13.37 7.85
C VAL A 423 -10.08 14.02 6.72
N VAL A 424 -10.25 13.58 5.47
CA VAL A 424 -9.60 14.21 4.30
C VAL A 424 -10.00 15.69 4.16
N LEU A 425 -11.29 16.00 4.28
CA LEU A 425 -11.80 17.38 4.20
C LEU A 425 -11.23 18.25 5.32
N ARG A 426 -11.18 17.73 6.56
CA ARG A 426 -10.62 18.43 7.73
C ARG A 426 -9.12 18.67 7.60
N ALA A 427 -8.37 17.67 7.16
CA ALA A 427 -6.93 17.75 6.91
C ALA A 427 -6.60 18.75 5.79
N GLY A 428 -7.38 18.73 4.71
CA GLY A 428 -7.23 19.67 3.60
C GLY A 428 -7.85 21.05 3.86
N ARG A 429 -8.63 21.22 4.93
CA ARG A 429 -9.48 22.41 5.18
C ARG A 429 -10.30 22.78 3.95
N ILE A 430 -10.85 21.77 3.29
CA ILE A 430 -11.60 21.95 2.06
C ILE A 430 -13.02 22.37 2.44
N GLY A 431 -13.52 23.46 1.82
CA GLY A 431 -14.85 23.98 2.09
C GLY A 431 -15.00 24.79 3.39
N HIS A 432 -13.95 24.87 4.22
CA HIS A 432 -13.89 25.78 5.36
C HIS A 432 -13.19 27.08 4.94
N GLY A 433 -13.95 28.19 4.87
CA GLY A 433 -13.45 29.54 4.61
C GLY A 433 -12.86 30.20 5.84
#